data_AF-A0A2U8WW49-F1
#
_entry.id   AF-A0A2U8WW49-F1
#
_cell.length_a   1.000
_cell.length_b   1.000
_cell.length_c   1.000
_cell.angle_alpha   90.00
_cell.angle_beta   90.00
_cell.angle_gamma   90.00
#
_symmetry.space_group_name_H-M   'P 1'
#
loop_
_entity.id
_entity.type
_entity.pdbx_description
1 polymer ?
#
loop_
_entity_poly.entity_id
_entity_poly.type
_entity_poly.pdbx_seq_one_letter_code
_entity_poly.pdbx_strand_id
1 'polypeptide(L)' 'MSDTPTPPRNPSAELHTMNERLAAWAACTAEDSPALIERFEAMGYEVRGKSREAVEAVLRCPPTRTGRG' A
#
# COMPACT_ATOMS: atom_id res chain seq x y z
N MET A 1 -23.64 28.95 -21.40
CA MET A 1 -22.51 28.40 -20.63
C MET A 1 -23.08 27.25 -19.83
N SER A 2 -22.76 26.02 -20.20
CA SER A 2 -23.24 24.85 -19.46
C SER A 2 -22.29 24.64 -18.29
N ASP A 3 -22.70 25.07 -17.10
CA ASP A 3 -22.02 24.72 -15.85
C ASP A 3 -22.27 23.23 -15.60
N THR A 4 -21.41 22.39 -16.14
CA THR A 4 -21.42 20.96 -15.82
C THR A 4 -21.02 20.84 -14.35
N PRO A 5 -21.91 20.36 -13.45
CA PRO A 5 -21.54 20.23 -12.06
C PRO A 5 -20.40 19.22 -11.96
N THR A 6 -19.29 19.65 -11.38
CA THR A 6 -18.17 18.74 -11.12
C THR A 6 -18.69 17.65 -10.20
N PRO A 7 -18.54 16.35 -10.56
CA PRO A 7 -19.02 15.28 -9.72
C PRO A 7 -18.41 15.40 -8.32
N PRO A 8 -19.18 15.09 -7.26
CA PRO A 8 -18.69 15.19 -5.90
C PRO A 8 -17.45 14.30 -5.74
N ARG A 9 -16.35 14.88 -5.26
CA ARG A 9 -15.14 14.12 -4.96
C ARG A 9 -15.45 13.05 -3.92
N ASN A 10 -15.00 11.83 -4.19
CA ASN A 10 -15.03 10.73 -3.23
C ASN A 10 -13.61 10.51 -2.70
N PRO A 11 -13.24 11.18 -1.59
CA PRO A 11 -11.88 11.11 -1.05
C PRO A 11 -11.47 9.68 -0.67
N SER A 12 -12.41 8.85 -0.23
CA SER A 12 -12.13 7.44 0.09
C SER A 12 -11.74 6.63 -1.16
N ALA A 13 -12.40 6.87 -2.29
CA ALA A 13 -12.05 6.23 -3.55
C ALA A 13 -10.68 6.70 -4.06
N GLU A 14 -10.40 8.00 -3.96
CA GLU A 14 -9.09 8.56 -4.34
C GLU A 14 -7.97 7.97 -3.48
N LEU A 15 -8.15 7.91 -2.16
CA LEU A 15 -7.20 7.31 -1.23
C LEU A 15 -7.00 5.81 -1.50
N HIS A 16 -8.06 5.08 -1.83
CA HIS A 16 -7.97 3.67 -2.18
C HIS A 16 -7.09 3.46 -3.42
N THR A 17 -7.34 4.22 -4.49
CA THR A 17 -6.52 4.17 -5.71
C THR A 17 -5.06 4.57 -5.46
N MET A 18 -4.81 5.58 -4.60
CA MET A 18 -3.45 5.94 -4.22
C MET A 18 -2.76 4.81 -3.46
N ASN A 19 -3.46 4.17 -2.52
CA ASN A 19 -2.93 3.06 -1.75
C ASN A 19 -2.58 1.86 -2.63
N GLU A 20 -3.41 1.52 -3.62
CA GLU A 20 -3.12 0.46 -4.59
C GLU A 20 -1.82 0.74 -5.36
N ARG A 21 -1.64 1.98 -5.85
CA ARG A 21 -0.42 2.38 -6.57
C ARG A 21 0.81 2.34 -5.69
N LEU A 22 0.69 2.81 -4.45
CA LEU A 22 1.78 2.82 -3.48
C LEU A 22 2.18 1.39 -3.08
N ALA A 23 1.21 0.50 -2.86
CA ALA A 23 1.47 -0.90 -2.55
C ALA A 23 2.21 -1.62 -3.69
N ALA A 24 1.79 -1.40 -4.94
CA ALA A 24 2.45 -1.97 -6.11
C ALA A 24 3.90 -1.48 -6.26
N TRP A 25 4.10 -0.16 -6.11
CA TRP A 25 5.44 0.44 -6.13
C TRP A 25 6.35 -0.10 -5.01
N ALA A 26 5.80 -0.18 -3.79
CA ALA A 26 6.52 -0.66 -2.62
C ALA A 26 6.93 -2.13 -2.77
N ALA A 27 6.03 -2.98 -3.29
CA ALA A 27 6.32 -4.38 -3.53
C ALA A 27 7.42 -4.57 -4.58
N CYS A 28 7.37 -3.81 -5.67
CA CYS A 28 8.41 -3.81 -6.70
C CYS A 28 9.78 -3.41 -6.13
N THR A 29 9.81 -2.33 -5.33
CA THR A 29 11.05 -1.82 -4.74
C THR A 29 11.60 -2.74 -3.64
N ALA A 30 10.74 -3.51 -2.98
CA ALA A 30 11.13 -4.43 -1.91
C ALA A 30 11.88 -5.67 -2.44
N GLU A 31 11.67 -6.09 -3.69
CA GLU A 31 12.44 -7.17 -4.31
C GLU A 31 13.94 -6.84 -4.34
N ASP A 32 14.28 -5.60 -4.64
CA ASP A 32 15.66 -5.12 -4.74
C ASP A 32 16.20 -4.56 -3.41
N SER A 33 15.39 -4.48 -2.36
CA SER A 33 15.75 -3.82 -1.10
C SER A 33 15.33 -4.61 0.14
N PRO A 34 16.23 -5.46 0.66
CA PRO A 34 16.00 -6.20 1.91
C PRO A 34 15.69 -5.28 3.11
N ALA A 35 16.27 -4.08 3.14
CA ALA A 35 16.02 -3.10 4.19
C ALA A 35 14.56 -2.59 4.20
N LEU A 36 13.89 -2.56 3.05
CA LEU A 36 12.47 -2.21 2.95
C LEU A 36 11.58 -3.30 3.54
N ILE A 37 11.91 -4.58 3.28
CA ILE A 37 11.22 -5.72 3.89
C ILE A 37 11.31 -5.66 5.42
N GLU A 38 12.48 -5.36 5.98
CA GLU A 38 12.64 -5.21 7.44
C GLU A 38 11.79 -4.09 8.03
N ARG A 39 11.70 -2.95 7.33
CA ARG A 39 10.85 -1.82 7.76
C ARG A 39 9.36 -2.18 7.73
N PHE A 40 8.91 -2.87 6.69
CA PHE A 40 7.53 -3.35 6.61
C PHE A 40 7.20 -4.30 7.77
N GLU A 41 8.08 -5.25 8.05
CA GLU A 41 7.94 -6.15 9.21
C GLU A 41 7.92 -5.39 10.54
N ALA A 42 8.79 -4.39 10.71
CA ALA A 42 8.79 -3.54 11.91
C ALA A 42 7.48 -2.75 12.09
N MET A 43 6.87 -2.32 10.99
CA MET A 43 5.53 -1.68 10.99
C MET A 43 4.39 -2.68 11.22
N GLY A 44 4.65 -3.99 11.24
CA GLY A 44 3.65 -5.03 11.49
C GLY A 44 3.08 -5.70 10.23
N TYR A 45 3.72 -5.51 9.07
CA TYR A 45 3.36 -6.17 7.82
C TYR A 45 4.14 -7.48 7.64
N GLU A 46 3.43 -8.59 7.53
CA GLU A 46 4.04 -9.90 7.26
C GLU A 46 4.35 -10.05 5.76
N VAL A 47 5.53 -9.64 5.33
CA VAL A 47 5.97 -9.59 3.93
C VAL A 47 7.21 -10.45 3.64
N ARG A 48 7.93 -10.88 4.68
CA ARG A 48 9.17 -11.66 4.55
C ARG A 48 8.91 -13.02 3.91
N GLY A 49 9.70 -13.34 2.88
CA GLY A 49 9.63 -14.61 2.15
C GLY A 49 8.41 -14.74 1.23
N LYS A 50 7.62 -13.68 1.06
CA LYS A 50 6.50 -13.65 0.11
C LYS A 50 6.97 -13.22 -1.27
N SER A 51 6.24 -13.65 -2.32
CA SER A 51 6.42 -13.08 -3.65
C SER A 51 5.97 -11.62 -3.67
N ARG A 52 6.43 -10.85 -4.66
CA ARG A 52 6.03 -9.45 -4.84
C ARG A 52 4.52 -9.25 -4.86
N GLU A 53 3.78 -10.08 -5.58
CA GLU A 53 2.32 -9.97 -5.69
C GLU A 53 1.66 -10.15 -4.31
N ALA A 54 2.21 -11.05 -3.49
CA ALA A 54 1.74 -11.28 -2.12
C ALA A 54 2.15 -10.15 -1.17
N VAL A 55 3.32 -9.53 -1.36
CA VAL A 55 3.74 -8.32 -0.63
C VAL A 55 2.78 -7.16 -0.96
N GLU A 56 2.49 -6.93 -2.23
CA GLU A 56 1.55 -5.91 -2.67
C GLU A 56 0.17 -6.10 -2.02
N ALA A 57 -0.37 -7.32 -2.07
CA ALA A 57 -1.66 -7.62 -1.46
C ALA A 57 -1.68 -7.35 0.05
N VAL A 58 -0.59 -7.64 0.76
CA VAL A 58 -0.44 -7.35 2.20
C VAL A 58 -0.42 -5.83 2.45
N LEU A 59 0.33 -5.07 1.65
CA LEU A 59 0.48 -3.62 1.81
C LEU A 59 -0.79 -2.84 1.46
N ARG A 60 -1.72 -3.41 0.68
CA ARG A 60 -3.04 -2.81 0.43
C ARG A 60 -3.94 -2.78 1.67
N CYS A 61 -3.66 -3.63 2.66
CA CYS A 61 -4.41 -3.72 3.90
C CYS A 61 -3.67 -3.00 5.04
N PRO A 62 -4.34 -2.68 6.15
CA PRO A 62 -3.65 -2.27 7.37
C PRO A 62 -2.77 -3.40 7.91
N PRO A 63 -1.69 -3.08 8.67
CA PRO A 63 -0.80 -4.08 9.25
C PRO A 63 -1.57 -4.96 10.24
N THR A 64 -1.31 -6.27 10.20
CA THR A 64 -2.05 -7.27 10.99
C THR A 64 -1.42 -7.50 12.35
N ARG A 65 -0.12 -7.23 12.50
CA ARG A 65 0.54 -7.21 13.80
C ARG A 65 0.57 -5.80 14.36
N THR A 66 0.33 -5.69 15.66
CA THR A 66 0.66 -4.48 16.40
C THR A 66 2.16 -4.23 16.24
N GLY A 67 2.51 -3.24 15.42
CA GLY A 67 3.89 -2.80 15.25
C GLY A 67 4.49 -2.57 16.64
N ARG A 68 5.74 -3.02 16.83
CA ARG A 68 6.45 -2.76 18.08
C ARG A 68 6.69 -1.25 18.12
N GLY A 69 5.88 -0.55 18.92
CA GLY A 69 6.06 0.87 19.19
C GLY A 69 7.44 1.17 19.75
#